data_AF-A0A1F4NF74-F1
#
_entry.id   AF-A0A1F4NF74-F1
#
_cell.length_a   1.000
_cell.length_b   1.000
_cell.length_c   1.000
_cell.angle_alpha   90.00
_cell.angle_beta   90.00
_cell.angle_gamma   90.00
#
_symmetry.space_group_name_H-M   'P 1'
#
loop_
_entity.id
_entity.type
_entity.pdbx_description
1 polymer ?
#
loop_
_entity_poly.entity_id
_entity_poly.type
_entity_poly.pdbx_seq_one_letter_code
_entity_poly.pdbx_strand_id
1 'polypeptide(L)' 'MENTRDGSNPRTILLEDWTKEHSEELVLLYLEDYYHTLDDSFLKEAMQIAKDERLDIQKIMHRAKLRMA' A
#
# COMPACT_ATOMS: atom_id res chain seq x y z
N MET A 1 12.30 44.61 -16.25
CA MET A 1 11.75 43.34 -16.74
C MET A 1 11.25 42.57 -15.54
N GLU A 2 9.93 42.45 -15.44
CA GLU A 2 9.24 41.57 -14.51
C GLU A 2 9.38 40.10 -14.95
N ASN A 3 9.44 39.19 -13.98
CA ASN A 3 8.68 37.94 -14.04
C ASN A 3 8.43 37.45 -12.61
N THR A 4 7.22 37.73 -12.13
CA THR A 4 6.52 37.03 -11.07
C THR A 4 6.20 35.59 -11.52
N ARG A 5 6.47 34.60 -10.65
CA ARG A 5 5.83 33.27 -10.59
C ARG A 5 6.41 32.60 -9.34
N ASP A 6 5.77 32.61 -8.19
CA ASP A 6 4.50 31.93 -7.86
C ASP A 6 4.41 30.56 -8.52
N GLY A 7 4.41 29.52 -7.70
CA GLY A 7 4.44 28.15 -8.17
C GLY A 7 4.68 27.17 -7.04
N SER A 8 3.68 27.03 -6.18
CA SER A 8 3.50 25.92 -5.25
C SER A 8 3.97 24.59 -5.86
N ASN A 9 4.73 23.79 -5.11
CA ASN A 9 4.50 22.34 -5.10
C ASN A 9 5.07 21.68 -3.83
N PRO A 10 4.31 21.63 -2.73
CA PRO A 10 4.62 20.76 -1.61
C PRO A 10 4.14 19.31 -1.84
N ARG A 11 3.90 18.87 -3.09
CA ARG A 11 3.29 17.58 -3.39
C ARG A 11 3.80 16.96 -4.69
N THR A 12 5.05 16.53 -4.66
CA THR A 12 5.51 15.42 -5.52
C THR A 12 6.38 14.55 -4.63
N ILE A 13 5.74 13.86 -3.68
CA ILE A 13 6.30 12.58 -3.22
C ILE A 13 6.16 11.71 -4.47
N LEU A 14 7.29 11.58 -5.16
CA LEU A 14 7.39 10.98 -6.48
C LEU A 14 6.90 9.54 -6.40
N LEU A 15 6.05 9.13 -7.34
CA LEU A 15 5.81 7.72 -7.63
C LEU A 15 7.12 6.94 -7.94
N GLU A 16 8.24 7.64 -8.14
CA GLU A 16 9.56 7.06 -8.43
C GLU A 16 10.15 6.27 -7.25
N ASP A 17 9.71 6.50 -6.00
CA ASP A 17 10.22 5.80 -4.81
C ASP A 17 9.29 4.65 -4.33
N TRP A 18 8.32 4.24 -5.15
CA TRP A 18 7.49 3.07 -4.83
C TRP A 18 8.33 1.79 -4.91
N THR A 19 8.52 1.11 -3.78
CA THR A 19 9.33 -0.10 -3.67
C THR A 19 8.46 -1.31 -3.41
N LYS A 20 9.04 -2.50 -3.60
CA LYS A 20 8.39 -3.76 -3.24
C LYS A 20 7.99 -3.81 -1.76
N GLU A 21 8.78 -3.19 -0.88
CA GLU A 21 8.46 -3.11 0.56
C GLU A 21 7.23 -2.23 0.83
N HIS A 22 7.06 -1.13 0.08
CA HIS A 22 5.84 -0.31 0.12
C HIS A 22 4.61 -1.11 -0.33
N SER A 23 4.74 -1.90 -1.40
CA SER A 23 3.69 -2.83 -1.84
C SER A 23 3.35 -3.87 -0.77
N GLU A 24 4.37 -4.45 -0.10
CA GLU A 24 4.15 -5.41 0.98
C GLU A 24 3.43 -4.80 2.19
N GLU A 25 3.79 -3.58 2.59
CA GLU A 25 3.11 -2.90 3.70
C GLU A 25 1.68 -2.49 3.33
N LEU A 26 1.44 -2.09 2.07
CA LEU A 26 0.08 -1.80 1.60
C LEU A 26 -0.81 -3.06 1.63
N VAL A 27 -0.31 -4.20 1.16
CA VAL A 27 -1.03 -5.48 1.24
C VAL A 27 -1.30 -5.86 2.69
N LEU A 28 -0.35 -5.60 3.59
CA LEU A 28 -0.49 -5.85 5.01
C LEU A 28 -1.63 -5.03 5.63
N LEU A 29 -1.72 -3.73 5.32
CA LEU A 29 -2.81 -2.85 5.75
C LEU A 29 -4.18 -3.36 5.28
N TYR A 30 -4.30 -3.72 4.00
CA TYR A 30 -5.55 -4.27 3.47
C TYR A 30 -5.95 -5.58 4.16
N LEU A 31 -4.99 -6.44 4.50
CA LEU A 31 -5.27 -7.68 5.22
C LEU A 31 -5.71 -7.44 6.66
N GLU A 32 -5.10 -6.46 7.35
CA GLU A 32 -5.53 -6.02 8.68
C GLU A 32 -6.97 -5.49 8.64
N ASP A 33 -7.29 -4.61 7.70
CA ASP A 33 -8.65 -4.09 7.50
C ASP A 33 -9.66 -5.20 7.19
N TYR A 34 -9.29 -6.16 6.34
CA TYR A 34 -10.10 -7.35 6.07
C TYR A 34 -10.38 -8.14 7.34
N TYR A 35 -9.39 -8.42 8.18
CA TYR A 35 -9.62 -9.20 9.40
C TYR A 35 -10.43 -8.43 10.46
N HIS A 36 -10.36 -7.09 10.48
CA HIS A 36 -11.18 -6.26 11.36
C HIS A 36 -12.63 -6.16 10.91
N THR A 37 -12.88 -6.04 9.61
CA THR A 37 -14.20 -5.73 9.05
C THR A 37 -14.92 -6.94 8.46
N LEU A 38 -14.16 -7.99 8.10
CA LEU A 38 -14.58 -9.12 7.28
C LEU A 38 -15.13 -8.71 5.89
N ASP A 39 -14.71 -7.55 5.38
CA ASP A 39 -15.10 -7.07 4.06
C ASP A 39 -14.15 -7.62 2.98
N ASP A 40 -14.68 -8.51 2.14
CA ASP A 40 -13.97 -9.15 1.04
C ASP A 40 -13.38 -8.18 0.01
N SER A 41 -13.84 -6.92 -0.05
CA SER A 41 -13.24 -5.91 -0.94
C SER A 41 -11.76 -5.67 -0.60
N PHE A 42 -11.41 -5.58 0.68
CA PHE A 42 -10.01 -5.41 1.11
C PHE A 42 -9.17 -6.64 0.80
N LEU A 43 -9.72 -7.85 0.96
CA LEU A 43 -9.03 -9.09 0.59
C LEU A 43 -8.76 -9.15 -0.91
N LYS A 44 -9.70 -8.72 -1.76
CA LYS A 44 -9.53 -8.67 -3.22
C LYS A 44 -8.41 -7.71 -3.62
N GLU A 45 -8.38 -6.52 -3.05
CA GLU A 45 -7.32 -5.53 -3.30
C GLU A 45 -5.94 -6.07 -2.87
N ALA A 46 -5.83 -6.64 -1.67
CA ALA A 46 -4.60 -7.26 -1.17
C ALA A 46 -4.08 -8.36 -2.13
N MET A 47 -4.97 -9.23 -2.60
CA MET A 47 -4.64 -10.31 -3.53
C MET A 47 -4.21 -9.78 -4.90
N GLN A 48 -4.86 -8.73 -5.39
CA GLN A 48 -4.54 -8.12 -6.69
C GLN A 48 -3.15 -7.46 -6.65
N ILE A 49 -2.87 -6.64 -5.64
CA ILE A 49 -1.56 -6.00 -5.46
C ILE A 49 -0.45 -7.05 -5.32
N ALA A 50 -0.67 -8.07 -4.48
CA ALA A 50 0.32 -9.13 -4.29
C ALA A 50 0.60 -9.92 -5.58
N LYS A 51 -0.40 -10.12 -6.43
CA LYS A 51 -0.24 -10.76 -7.73
C LYS A 51 0.57 -9.89 -8.70
N ASP A 52 0.23 -8.62 -8.81
CA ASP A 52 0.86 -7.70 -9.76
C ASP A 52 2.33 -7.45 -9.40
N GLU A 53 2.63 -7.34 -8.11
CA GLU A 53 3.96 -7.06 -7.56
C GLU A 53 4.77 -8.34 -7.25
N ARG A 54 4.20 -9.53 -7.51
CA ARG A 54 4.78 -10.85 -7.21
C ARG A 54 5.27 -10.94 -5.75
N LEU A 55 4.39 -10.59 -4.83
CA LEU A 55 4.60 -10.67 -3.39
C LEU A 55 4.24 -12.05 -2.86
N ASP A 56 4.91 -12.46 -1.78
CA ASP A 56 4.55 -13.67 -1.05
C ASP A 56 3.37 -13.39 -0.11
N ILE A 57 2.15 -13.54 -0.63
CA ILE A 57 0.93 -13.26 0.13
C ILE A 57 0.80 -14.13 1.38
N GLN A 58 1.30 -15.37 1.37
CA GLN A 58 1.21 -16.27 2.52
C GLN A 58 2.06 -15.74 3.69
N LYS A 59 3.27 -15.25 3.38
CA LYS A 59 4.14 -14.59 4.36
C LYS A 59 3.49 -13.34 4.94
N ILE A 60 2.85 -12.51 4.11
CA ILE A 60 2.21 -11.26 4.55
C ILE A 60 0.95 -11.55 5.38
N MET A 61 0.12 -12.52 4.98
CA MET A 61 -1.04 -12.97 5.78
C MET A 61 -0.64 -13.49 7.17
N HIS A 62 0.50 -14.19 7.26
CA HIS A 62 1.01 -14.62 8.57
C HIS A 62 1.41 -13.43 9.43
N ARG A 63 2.10 -12.43 8.86
CA ARG A 63 2.45 -11.17 9.56
C ARG A 63 1.21 -10.41 10.02
N ALA A 64 0.18 -10.28 9.18
CA ALA A 64 -1.07 -9.63 9.52
C ALA A 64 -1.71 -10.27 10.76
N LYS A 65 -1.83 -11.61 10.77
CA LYS A 65 -2.39 -12.35 11.91
C LYS A 65 -1.59 -12.16 13.19
N LEU A 66 -0.25 -12.08 13.11
CA LEU A 66 0.61 -11.84 14.27
C LEU A 66 0.46 -10.42 14.84
N ARG A 67 0.16 -9.41 14.03
CA ARG A 67 -0.06 -8.03 14.50
C ARG A 67 -1.42 -7.84 15.18
N MET A 68 -2.36 -8.74 14.93
CA MET A 68 -3.70 -8.72 15.53
C MET A 68 -3.83 -9.56 16.81
N ALA A 69 -2.83 -10.40 17.10
CA ALA A 69 -2.77 -11.25 18.30
C ALA A 69 -2.27 -10.46 19.52
#